data_AF-A0A1G9PZD7-F1
#
_entry.id   AF-A0A1G9PZD7-F1
#
_cell.length_a   1.000
_cell.length_b   1.000
_cell.length_c   1.000
_cell.angle_alpha   90.00
_cell.angle_beta   90.00
_cell.angle_gamma   90.00
#
_symmetry.space_group_name_H-M   'P 1'
#
loop_
_entity.id
_entity.type
_entity.pdbx_description
1 polymer ?
#
loop_
_entity_poly.entity_id
_entity_poly.type
_entity_poly.pdbx_seq_one_letter_code
_entity_poly.pdbx_strand_id
1 'polypeptide(L)'
;MGGGFVAMVEENEIRATLSPYERGRIAVVAARGGAFVNTEAAVEALFAAASKAKRSKIRSFAQLFEELGDLLRFPEMLTEKQGLILATALRNGGEAPLRDALEQGGPAGTIAEEWGLLEAALATLEMPERNPRRGGRPKKAPAGGEGERIRLSSGFTLVRDSDARGPLVRIEGREVAPEVMEDIIESIRRCLEVR
;
A
#
# COMPACT_ATOMS: atom_id res chain seq x y z
N MET A 1 -25.28 -11.86 2.70
CA MET A 1 -25.71 -10.51 2.26
C MET A 1 -24.57 -9.72 1.57
N GLY A 2 -23.68 -10.36 0.80
CA GLY A 2 -22.59 -9.67 0.08
C GLY A 2 -22.64 -9.83 -1.46
N GLY A 3 -23.54 -10.66 -1.98
CA GLY A 3 -23.59 -10.99 -3.42
C GLY A 3 -24.15 -9.89 -4.32
N GLY A 4 -24.96 -8.97 -3.78
CA GLY A 4 -25.57 -7.89 -4.56
C GLY A 4 -24.56 -6.83 -5.00
N PHE A 5 -23.57 -6.54 -4.16
CA PHE A 5 -22.51 -5.58 -4.49
C PHE A 5 -21.53 -6.15 -5.53
N VAL A 6 -21.29 -7.46 -5.52
CA VAL A 6 -20.43 -8.12 -6.52
C VAL A 6 -21.05 -8.02 -7.91
N ALA A 7 -22.34 -8.33 -8.05
CA ALA A 7 -23.04 -8.25 -9.33
C ALA A 7 -23.16 -6.82 -9.88
N MET A 8 -23.37 -5.81 -9.02
CA MET A 8 -23.43 -4.40 -9.42
C MET A 8 -22.05 -3.83 -9.82
N VAL A 9 -20.96 -4.34 -9.24
CA VAL A 9 -19.59 -3.96 -9.62
C VAL A 9 -19.18 -4.66 -10.92
N GLU A 10 -19.57 -5.92 -11.12
CA GLU A 10 -19.31 -6.67 -12.36
C GLU A 10 -19.98 -6.05 -13.59
N GLU A 11 -21.21 -5.54 -13.46
CA GLU A 11 -21.90 -4.89 -14.59
C GLU A 11 -21.35 -3.48 -14.89
N ASN A 12 -20.89 -2.74 -13.87
CA ASN A 12 -20.28 -1.42 -14.05
C ASN A 12 -18.87 -1.47 -14.62
N GLU A 13 -18.06 -2.48 -14.29
CA GLU A 13 -16.70 -2.65 -14.84
C GLU A 13 -16.67 -2.86 -16.36
N ILE A 14 -17.79 -3.31 -16.94
CA ILE A 14 -17.92 -3.63 -18.36
C ILE A 14 -18.50 -2.45 -19.17
N ARG A 15 -19.18 -1.48 -18.52
CA ARG A 15 -19.84 -0.35 -19.21
C ARG A 15 -19.19 1.01 -19.03
N ALA A 16 -18.37 1.20 -17.99
CA ALA A 16 -17.50 2.38 -17.85
C ALA A 16 -16.10 1.89 -17.44
N THR A 17 -15.07 2.27 -18.22
CA THR A 17 -13.69 1.89 -17.92
C THR A 17 -13.21 2.64 -16.69
N LEU A 18 -13.57 2.18 -15.49
CA LEU A 18 -13.14 2.77 -14.22
C LEU A 18 -11.62 2.93 -14.22
N SER A 19 -11.18 4.15 -13.94
CA SER A 19 -9.77 4.51 -13.80
C SER A 19 -9.13 3.70 -12.65
N PRO A 20 -7.79 3.53 -12.67
CA PRO A 20 -7.09 2.89 -11.56
C PRO A 20 -7.37 3.56 -10.21
N TYR A 21 -7.54 4.89 -10.20
CA TYR A 21 -7.88 5.65 -9.00
C TYR A 21 -9.26 5.29 -8.46
N GLU A 22 -10.28 5.27 -9.31
CA GLU A 22 -11.65 4.92 -8.90
C GLU A 22 -11.73 3.51 -8.33
N ARG A 23 -11.01 2.56 -8.92
CA ARG A 23 -10.91 1.18 -8.40
C ARG A 23 -10.31 1.15 -7.00
N GLY A 24 -9.28 1.96 -6.76
CA GLY A 24 -8.69 2.15 -5.43
C GLY A 24 -9.68 2.75 -4.43
N ARG A 25 -10.34 3.85 -4.82
CA ARG A 25 -11.38 4.53 -4.03
C ARG A 25 -12.50 3.57 -3.61
N ILE A 26 -13.03 2.77 -4.55
CA ILE A 26 -14.10 1.80 -4.28
C ILE A 26 -13.66 0.78 -3.23
N ALA A 27 -12.44 0.25 -3.33
CA ALA A 27 -11.94 -0.71 -2.35
C ALA A 27 -11.85 -0.12 -0.94
N VAL A 28 -11.34 1.11 -0.82
CA VAL A 28 -11.23 1.82 0.48
C VAL A 28 -12.62 2.11 1.05
N VAL A 29 -13.54 2.63 0.23
CA VAL A 29 -14.90 2.95 0.67
C VAL A 29 -15.64 1.68 1.11
N ALA A 30 -15.49 0.57 0.40
CA ALA A 30 -16.08 -0.70 0.78
C ALA A 30 -15.52 -1.24 2.10
N ALA A 31 -14.21 -1.11 2.33
CA ALA A 31 -13.58 -1.49 3.60
C ALA A 31 -14.04 -0.59 4.76
N ARG A 32 -14.02 0.74 4.57
CA ARG A 32 -14.48 1.72 5.58
C ARG A 32 -15.97 1.57 5.92
N GLY A 33 -16.79 1.12 4.97
CA GLY A 33 -18.20 0.80 5.18
C GLY A 33 -18.43 -0.53 5.92
N GLY A 34 -17.38 -1.24 6.33
CA GLY A 34 -17.46 -2.51 7.07
C GLY A 34 -17.81 -3.72 6.21
N ALA A 35 -17.84 -3.61 4.87
CA ALA A 35 -18.11 -4.74 3.99
C ALA A 35 -16.92 -5.72 3.92
N PHE A 36 -15.71 -5.23 4.21
CA PHE A 36 -14.47 -6.00 4.24
C PHE A 36 -13.62 -5.61 5.45
N VAL A 37 -12.81 -6.55 5.95
CA VAL A 37 -11.96 -6.35 7.14
C VAL A 37 -10.89 -5.26 6.95
N ASN A 38 -10.42 -5.07 5.72
CA ASN A 38 -9.48 -4.02 5.33
C ASN A 38 -9.52 -3.81 3.81
N THR A 39 -8.79 -2.79 3.35
CA THR A 39 -8.67 -2.41 1.95
C THR A 39 -8.08 -3.54 1.10
N GLU A 40 -7.09 -4.30 1.60
CA GLU A 40 -6.49 -5.42 0.87
C GLU A 40 -7.48 -6.54 0.58
N ALA A 41 -8.30 -6.89 1.55
CA ALA A 41 -9.35 -7.89 1.43
C ALA A 41 -10.42 -7.42 0.44
N ALA A 42 -10.80 -6.13 0.49
CA ALA A 42 -11.70 -5.53 -0.49
C ALA A 42 -11.13 -5.64 -1.91
N VAL A 43 -9.83 -5.36 -2.11
CA VAL A 43 -9.20 -5.48 -3.44
C VAL A 43 -9.19 -6.93 -3.94
N GLU A 44 -8.89 -7.91 -3.08
CA GLU A 44 -8.90 -9.32 -3.49
C GLU A 44 -10.31 -9.81 -3.84
N ALA A 45 -11.34 -9.38 -3.10
CA ALA A 45 -12.72 -9.79 -3.33
C ALA A 45 -13.36 -9.07 -4.53
N LEU A 46 -13.28 -7.74 -4.59
CA LEU A 46 -13.93 -6.93 -5.63
C LEU A 46 -13.27 -7.10 -7.00
N PHE A 47 -11.98 -7.40 -7.03
CA PHE A 47 -11.21 -7.56 -8.27
C PHE A 47 -10.63 -8.98 -8.40
N ALA A 48 -11.37 -10.00 -7.95
CA ALA A 48 -10.92 -11.39 -7.96
C ALA A 48 -10.48 -11.89 -9.35
N ALA A 49 -11.20 -11.47 -10.41
CA ALA A 49 -10.90 -11.79 -11.81
C ALA A 49 -9.67 -11.04 -12.37
N ALA A 50 -9.22 -9.97 -11.72
CA ALA A 50 -8.05 -9.21 -12.15
C ALA A 50 -6.75 -9.98 -11.88
N SER A 51 -5.71 -9.76 -12.68
CA SER A 51 -4.40 -10.37 -12.40
C SER A 51 -3.81 -9.87 -11.07
N LYS A 52 -2.93 -10.67 -10.45
CA LYS A 52 -2.17 -10.26 -9.24
C LYS A 52 -1.46 -8.91 -9.43
N ALA A 53 -0.93 -8.65 -10.63
CA ALA A 53 -0.29 -7.39 -10.97
C ALA A 53 -1.30 -6.22 -10.99
N LYS A 54 -2.47 -6.41 -11.61
CA LYS A 54 -3.53 -5.40 -11.62
C LYS A 54 -4.04 -5.10 -10.21
N ARG A 55 -4.28 -6.12 -9.38
CA ARG A 55 -4.65 -5.94 -7.97
C ARG A 55 -3.58 -5.20 -7.17
N SER A 56 -2.29 -5.47 -7.41
CA SER A 56 -1.19 -4.74 -6.78
C SER A 56 -1.19 -3.25 -7.12
N LYS A 57 -1.55 -2.88 -8.36
CA LYS A 57 -1.70 -1.48 -8.75
C LYS A 57 -2.91 -0.85 -8.07
N ILE A 58 -4.06 -1.53 -8.06
CA ILE A 58 -5.27 -1.04 -7.38
C ILE A 58 -4.99 -0.70 -5.92
N ARG A 59 -4.24 -1.55 -5.19
CA ARG A 59 -3.80 -1.23 -3.81
C ARG A 59 -2.95 0.04 -3.73
N SER A 60 -2.07 0.28 -4.70
CA SER A 60 -1.27 1.52 -4.73
C SER A 60 -2.16 2.76 -4.91
N PHE A 61 -3.21 2.65 -5.71
CA PHE A 61 -4.20 3.72 -5.87
C PHE A 61 -5.14 3.86 -4.68
N ALA A 62 -5.41 2.78 -3.96
CA ALA A 62 -6.13 2.81 -2.69
C ALA A 62 -5.35 3.62 -1.64
N GLN A 63 -4.05 3.33 -1.47
CA GLN A 63 -3.16 4.14 -0.62
C GLN A 63 -3.16 5.62 -1.06
N LEU A 64 -3.04 5.90 -2.36
CA LEU A 64 -3.09 7.27 -2.87
C LEU A 64 -4.40 8.00 -2.49
N PHE A 65 -5.54 7.32 -2.57
CA PHE A 65 -6.84 7.87 -2.15
C PHE A 65 -6.89 8.12 -0.64
N GLU A 66 -6.35 7.21 0.18
CA GLU A 66 -6.36 7.35 1.63
C GLU A 66 -5.53 8.55 2.11
N GLU A 67 -4.39 8.80 1.47
CA GLU A 67 -3.43 9.83 1.91
C GLU A 67 -3.69 11.21 1.28
N LEU A 68 -4.10 11.27 0.01
CA LEU A 68 -4.21 12.53 -0.76
C LEU A 68 -5.60 12.76 -1.37
N GLY A 69 -6.53 11.81 -1.21
CA GLY A 69 -7.79 11.84 -1.95
C GLY A 69 -8.74 12.98 -1.58
N ASP A 70 -8.54 13.61 -0.43
CA ASP A 70 -9.25 14.80 0.03
C ASP A 70 -8.73 16.10 -0.61
N LEU A 71 -7.47 16.10 -1.08
CA LEU A 71 -6.81 17.28 -1.65
C LEU A 71 -6.78 17.28 -3.18
N LEU A 72 -6.83 16.10 -3.83
CA LEU A 72 -6.79 15.98 -5.28
C LEU A 72 -8.11 16.45 -5.92
N ARG A 73 -8.04 17.39 -6.87
CA ARG A 73 -9.19 17.84 -7.68
C ARG A 73 -9.41 17.01 -8.93
N PHE A 74 -8.34 16.51 -9.54
CA PHE A 74 -8.41 15.74 -10.79
C PHE A 74 -7.90 14.30 -10.66
N PRO A 75 -8.26 13.55 -9.60
CA PRO A 75 -7.65 12.26 -9.34
C PRO A 75 -7.96 11.19 -10.40
N GLU A 76 -9.13 11.28 -11.04
CA GLU A 76 -9.57 10.35 -12.10
C GLU A 76 -8.81 10.57 -13.43
N MET A 77 -8.18 11.74 -13.58
CA MET A 77 -7.37 12.11 -14.74
C MET A 77 -5.89 11.72 -14.59
N LEU A 78 -5.49 11.21 -13.43
CA LEU A 78 -4.12 10.73 -13.21
C LEU A 78 -3.85 9.52 -14.10
N THR A 79 -2.77 9.60 -14.88
CA THR A 79 -2.27 8.44 -15.61
C THR A 79 -1.78 7.37 -14.63
N GLU A 80 -1.74 6.11 -15.08
CA GLU A 80 -1.24 5.01 -14.26
C GLU A 80 0.20 5.29 -13.76
N LYS A 81 1.04 5.85 -14.64
CA LYS A 81 2.42 6.20 -14.31
C LYS A 81 2.48 7.24 -13.18
N GLN A 82 1.70 8.31 -13.29
CA GLN A 82 1.65 9.39 -12.29
C GLN A 82 1.21 8.86 -10.92
N GLY A 83 0.09 8.12 -10.88
CA GLY A 83 -0.40 7.56 -9.62
C GLY A 83 0.57 6.57 -8.97
N LEU A 84 1.30 5.76 -9.76
CA LEU A 84 2.32 4.85 -9.22
C LEU A 84 3.57 5.59 -8.69
N ILE A 85 3.94 6.72 -9.28
CA ILE A 85 5.01 7.59 -8.76
C ILE A 85 4.59 8.13 -7.39
N LEU A 86 3.39 8.71 -7.29
CA LEU A 86 2.85 9.25 -6.04
C LEU A 86 2.76 8.17 -4.96
N ALA A 87 2.17 7.02 -5.28
CA ALA A 87 2.08 5.91 -4.32
C ALA A 87 3.46 5.43 -3.84
N THR A 88 4.49 5.53 -4.69
CA THR A 88 5.87 5.21 -4.28
C THR A 88 6.44 6.26 -3.35
N ALA A 89 6.22 7.54 -3.64
CA ALA A 89 6.63 8.64 -2.76
C ALA A 89 5.95 8.54 -1.39
N LEU A 90 4.64 8.26 -1.34
CA LEU A 90 3.89 8.07 -0.10
C LEU A 90 4.47 6.94 0.76
N ARG A 91 4.80 5.77 0.16
CA ARG A 91 5.47 4.67 0.90
C ARG A 91 6.84 5.04 1.45
N ASN A 92 7.49 6.04 0.89
CA ASN A 92 8.80 6.52 1.32
C ASN A 92 8.69 7.75 2.26
N GLY A 93 7.50 8.03 2.81
CA GLY A 93 7.28 9.13 3.75
C GLY A 93 7.09 10.50 3.10
N GLY A 94 6.79 10.53 1.79
CA GLY A 94 6.56 11.77 1.05
C GLY A 94 5.18 12.41 1.24
N GLU A 95 4.38 11.96 2.21
CA GLU A 95 3.02 12.45 2.42
C GLU A 95 2.97 13.95 2.73
N ALA A 96 3.66 14.39 3.79
CA ALA A 96 3.66 15.79 4.21
C ALA A 96 4.01 16.78 3.08
N PRO A 97 5.13 16.64 2.35
CA PRO A 97 5.46 17.59 1.29
C PRO A 97 4.50 17.54 0.10
N LEU A 98 3.88 16.39 -0.19
CA LEU A 98 2.86 16.30 -1.24
C LEU A 98 1.57 17.00 -0.83
N ARG A 99 1.14 16.84 0.43
CA ARG A 99 -0.02 17.55 0.98
C ARG A 99 0.23 19.05 1.01
N ASP A 100 1.38 19.48 1.53
CA ASP A 100 1.79 20.89 1.58
C ASP A 100 1.74 21.55 0.20
N ALA A 101 2.23 20.87 -0.83
CA ALA A 101 2.22 21.40 -2.20
C ALA A 101 0.80 21.55 -2.77
N LEU A 102 -0.10 20.61 -2.49
CA LEU A 102 -1.50 20.70 -2.92
C LEU A 102 -2.26 21.80 -2.18
N GLU A 103 -1.98 21.99 -0.88
CA GLU A 103 -2.62 23.01 -0.05
C GLU A 103 -2.10 24.43 -0.37
N GLN A 104 -0.78 24.60 -0.52
CA GLN A 104 -0.15 25.90 -0.79
C GLN A 104 -0.27 26.35 -2.25
N GLY A 105 -0.30 25.40 -3.19
CA GLY A 105 -0.44 25.71 -4.61
C GLY A 105 -1.80 26.30 -4.99
N GLY A 106 -2.77 26.30 -4.06
CA GLY A 106 -4.12 26.81 -4.26
C GLY A 106 -4.91 26.05 -5.34
N PRO A 107 -6.17 26.42 -5.60
CA PRO A 107 -6.74 26.65 -6.93
C PRO A 107 -6.41 25.89 -8.22
N ALA A 108 -5.70 24.75 -8.33
CA ALA A 108 -5.38 24.17 -9.63
C ALA A 108 -6.64 24.05 -10.53
N GLY A 109 -6.62 24.72 -11.68
CA GLY A 109 -7.73 24.77 -12.63
C GLY A 109 -7.69 23.62 -13.63
N THR A 110 -6.54 22.94 -13.74
CA THR A 110 -6.33 21.81 -14.63
C THR A 110 -5.52 20.69 -13.99
N ILE A 111 -5.63 19.48 -14.53
CA ILE A 111 -4.77 18.34 -14.15
C ILE A 111 -3.28 18.63 -14.38
N ALA A 112 -2.93 19.43 -15.39
CA ALA A 112 -1.53 19.75 -15.69
C ALA A 112 -0.92 20.65 -14.59
N GLU A 113 -1.68 21.63 -14.10
CA GLU A 113 -1.28 22.48 -12.98
C GLU A 113 -1.18 21.69 -11.68
N GLU A 114 -2.20 20.86 -11.37
CA GLU A 114 -2.19 19.99 -10.19
C GLU A 114 -1.01 19.01 -10.21
N TRP A 115 -0.74 18.39 -11.36
CA TRP A 115 0.43 17.54 -11.52
C TRP A 115 1.73 18.34 -11.38
N GLY A 116 1.80 19.57 -11.89
CA GLY A 116 2.99 20.42 -11.74
C GLY A 116 3.35 20.71 -10.28
N LEU A 117 2.34 20.95 -9.42
CA LEU A 117 2.55 21.11 -7.97
C LEU A 117 3.11 19.84 -7.34
N LEU A 118 2.51 18.69 -7.66
CA LEU A 118 2.95 17.39 -7.17
C LEU A 118 4.35 17.03 -7.68
N GLU A 119 4.65 17.32 -8.94
CA GLU A 119 5.94 17.05 -9.56
C GLU A 119 7.05 17.90 -8.93
N ALA A 120 6.78 19.18 -8.64
CA ALA A 120 7.70 20.04 -7.92
C ALA A 120 8.00 19.50 -6.51
N ALA A 121 6.98 19.03 -5.78
CA ALA A 121 7.16 18.40 -4.47
C ALA A 121 7.90 17.05 -4.56
N LEU A 122 7.62 16.25 -5.59
CA LEU A 122 8.34 15.01 -5.83
C LEU A 122 9.83 15.24 -6.10
N ALA A 123 10.20 16.38 -6.68
CA ALA A 123 11.59 16.73 -6.96
C ALA A 123 12.37 17.16 -5.69
N THR A 124 11.69 17.62 -4.64
CA THR A 124 12.33 17.97 -3.35
C THR A 124 12.49 16.76 -2.43
N LEU A 125 11.72 15.70 -2.67
CA LEU A 125 11.93 14.41 -2.02
C LEU A 125 13.23 13.81 -2.53
N GLU A 126 14.16 13.51 -1.63
CA GLU A 126 15.31 12.64 -1.91
C GLU A 126 14.80 11.21 -2.19
N MET A 127 14.20 11.02 -3.36
CA MET A 127 13.80 9.71 -3.83
C MET A 127 15.07 8.97 -4.25
N PRO A 128 15.39 7.79 -3.69
CA PRO A 128 16.56 7.03 -4.12
C PRO A 128 16.47 6.81 -5.64
N GLU A 129 17.53 7.19 -6.36
CA GLU A 129 17.58 7.19 -7.82
C GLU A 129 17.02 5.88 -8.40
N ARG A 130 15.96 6.01 -9.21
CA ARG A 130 15.35 4.86 -9.87
C ARG A 130 16.24 4.42 -11.02
N ASN A 131 17.15 3.49 -10.74
CA ASN A 131 18.04 2.90 -11.74
C ASN A 131 17.21 2.29 -12.91
N PRO A 132 17.25 2.86 -14.13
CA PRO A 132 16.33 2.56 -15.23
C PRO A 132 16.49 1.16 -15.83
N ARG A 133 17.52 0.42 -15.41
CA ARG A 133 17.69 -1.02 -15.74
C ARG A 133 16.69 -1.94 -15.02
N ARG A 134 15.87 -1.43 -14.09
CA ARG A 134 14.77 -2.17 -13.44
C ARG A 134 13.43 -1.90 -14.13
N GLY A 135 13.36 -2.18 -15.44
CA GLY A 135 12.12 -2.26 -16.24
C GLY A 135 11.33 -3.56 -16.02
N GLY A 136 11.37 -4.11 -14.81
CA GLY A 136 10.61 -5.27 -14.39
C GLY A 136 10.26 -5.07 -12.93
N ARG A 137 9.04 -5.51 -12.55
CA ARG A 137 8.59 -5.70 -11.16
C ARG A 137 9.81 -5.87 -10.26
N PRO A 138 10.03 -5.04 -9.21
CA PRO A 138 11.15 -5.26 -8.32
C PRO A 138 11.11 -6.73 -7.93
N LYS A 139 12.04 -7.50 -8.49
CA LYS A 139 12.32 -8.84 -8.04
C LYS A 139 12.69 -8.56 -6.61
N LYS A 140 11.79 -8.95 -5.69
CA LYS A 140 11.97 -8.85 -4.25
C LYS A 140 13.45 -9.15 -4.04
N ALA A 141 14.27 -8.11 -3.82
CA ALA A 141 15.54 -8.38 -3.18
C ALA A 141 15.06 -9.13 -1.94
N PRO A 142 15.52 -10.37 -1.71
CA PRO A 142 15.13 -11.04 -0.49
C PRO A 142 15.40 -9.99 0.60
N ALA A 143 14.36 -9.62 1.35
CA ALA A 143 14.54 -8.83 2.56
C ALA A 143 15.20 -9.77 3.58
N GLY A 144 16.36 -10.31 3.21
CA GLY A 144 17.39 -10.70 4.12
C GLY A 144 18.25 -9.47 4.23
N GLY A 145 17.98 -8.67 5.26
CA GLY A 145 19.14 -8.25 6.05
C GLY A 145 19.94 -9.51 6.41
N GLU A 146 21.23 -9.35 6.64
CA GLU A 146 22.11 -10.38 7.21
C GLU A 146 21.73 -10.73 8.66
N GLY A 147 20.42 -10.72 8.96
CA GLY A 147 19.86 -11.08 10.23
C GLY A 147 20.10 -12.54 10.56
N GLU A 148 20.46 -12.80 11.80
CA GLU A 148 20.70 -14.14 12.32
C GLU A 148 19.43 -14.99 12.17
N ARG A 149 19.57 -16.12 11.48
CA ARG A 149 18.49 -17.06 11.22
C ARG A 149 18.58 -18.24 12.18
N ILE A 150 17.56 -18.39 13.00
CA ILE A 150 17.45 -19.49 13.97
C ILE A 150 16.34 -20.43 13.47
N ARG A 151 16.73 -21.62 13.02
CA ARG A 151 15.78 -22.67 12.63
C ARG A 151 15.35 -23.45 13.87
N LEU A 152 14.04 -23.54 14.08
CA LEU A 152 13.45 -24.28 15.19
C LEU A 152 13.05 -25.69 14.71
N SER A 153 13.10 -26.66 15.63
CA SER A 153 12.66 -28.05 15.39
C SER A 153 11.17 -28.16 15.06
N SER A 154 10.38 -27.14 15.42
CA SER A 154 8.96 -27.00 15.10
C SER A 154 8.66 -26.62 13.65
N GLY A 155 9.69 -26.34 12.83
CA GLY A 155 9.55 -25.94 11.43
C GLY A 155 9.39 -24.43 11.20
N PHE A 156 9.41 -23.63 12.26
CA PHE A 156 9.51 -22.18 12.17
C PHE A 156 10.97 -21.72 12.05
N THR A 157 11.18 -20.58 11.41
CA THR A 157 12.46 -19.87 11.36
C THR A 157 12.27 -18.49 11.96
N LEU A 158 13.05 -18.17 12.98
CA LEU A 158 13.15 -16.82 13.50
C LEU A 158 14.26 -16.09 12.76
N VAL A 159 13.98 -14.89 12.28
CA VAL A 159 14.96 -13.99 11.69
C VAL A 159 15.03 -12.76 12.58
N ARG A 160 16.17 -12.58 13.24
CA ARG A 160 16.45 -11.36 14.00
C ARG A 160 17.10 -10.36 13.07
N ASP A 161 16.54 -9.16 12.97
CA ASP A 161 17.05 -8.10 12.10
C ASP A 161 16.95 -6.75 12.85
N SER A 162 17.35 -5.66 12.22
CA SER A 162 17.16 -4.31 12.77
C SER A 162 16.93 -3.33 11.63
N ASP A 163 15.96 -2.43 11.79
CA ASP A 163 15.68 -1.36 10.85
C ASP A 163 15.85 0.02 11.52
N ALA A 164 15.54 1.09 10.79
CA ALA A 164 15.61 2.46 11.31
C ALA A 164 14.70 2.73 12.53
N ARG A 165 13.76 1.83 12.84
CA ARG A 165 12.84 1.91 13.98
C ARG A 165 13.25 1.00 15.15
N GLY A 166 14.30 0.18 14.99
CA GLY A 166 14.89 -0.61 16.06
C GLY A 166 14.96 -2.11 15.77
N PRO A 167 15.14 -2.95 16.82
CA PRO A 167 15.22 -4.40 16.67
C PRO A 167 13.91 -4.98 16.16
N LEU A 168 13.98 -5.86 15.16
CA LEU A 168 12.82 -6.57 14.65
C LEU A 168 13.05 -8.08 14.67
N VAL A 169 11.98 -8.84 14.93
CA VAL A 169 11.99 -10.30 14.84
C VAL A 169 10.91 -10.71 13.86
N ARG A 170 11.29 -11.48 12.84
CA ARG A 170 10.38 -12.04 11.85
C ARG A 170 10.25 -13.54 12.05
N ILE A 171 9.02 -14.03 12.05
CA ILE A 171 8.71 -15.45 12.11
C ILE A 171 8.34 -15.88 10.69
N GLU A 172 9.17 -16.74 10.09
CA GLU A 172 8.96 -17.31 8.75
C GLU A 172 8.65 -18.81 8.91
N GLY A 173 7.70 -19.35 8.14
CA GLY A 173 7.34 -20.78 8.23
C GLY A 173 5.87 -21.05 7.91
N ARG A 174 5.35 -22.17 8.45
CA ARG A 174 3.93 -22.55 8.39
C ARG A 174 3.04 -21.39 8.85
N GLU A 175 1.80 -21.34 8.36
CA GLU A 175 0.80 -20.38 8.84
C GLU A 175 0.75 -20.40 10.37
N VAL A 176 1.10 -19.27 10.99
CA VAL A 176 1.12 -19.14 12.45
C VAL A 176 -0.32 -18.88 12.89
N ALA A 177 -0.86 -19.76 13.72
CA ALA A 177 -2.20 -19.57 14.27
C ALA A 177 -2.23 -18.30 15.14
N PRO A 178 -3.31 -17.49 15.10
CA PRO A 178 -3.42 -16.25 15.87
C PRO A 178 -3.11 -16.42 17.36
N GLU A 179 -3.53 -17.54 17.95
CA GLU A 179 -3.36 -17.87 19.36
C GLU A 179 -1.87 -18.02 19.72
N VAL A 180 -1.09 -18.61 18.82
CA VAL A 180 0.37 -18.77 18.99
C VAL A 180 1.07 -17.42 18.92
N MET A 181 0.58 -16.50 18.07
CA MET A 181 1.13 -15.14 18.00
C MET A 181 0.87 -14.35 19.28
N GLU A 182 -0.32 -14.47 19.86
CA GLU A 182 -0.67 -13.83 21.14
C GLU A 182 0.23 -14.31 22.28
N ASP A 183 0.43 -15.63 22.40
CA ASP A 183 1.31 -16.22 23.40
C ASP A 183 2.77 -15.74 23.26
N ILE A 184 3.24 -15.56 22.02
CA ILE A 184 4.57 -15.03 21.72
C ILE A 184 4.69 -13.57 22.16
N ILE A 185 3.69 -12.74 21.84
CA ILE A 185 3.68 -11.33 22.23
C ILE A 185 3.69 -11.20 23.75
N GLU A 186 2.87 -11.96 24.46
CA GLU A 186 2.80 -11.93 25.92
C GLU A 186 4.13 -12.42 26.55
N SER A 187 4.77 -13.43 25.95
CA SER A 187 6.09 -13.89 26.39
C SER A 187 7.17 -12.83 26.20
N ILE A 188 7.17 -12.12 25.07
CA ILE A 188 8.10 -11.01 24.79
C ILE A 188 7.84 -9.86 25.77
N ARG A 189 6.58 -9.50 25.98
CA ARG A 189 6.16 -8.48 26.95
C ARG A 189 6.69 -8.80 28.35
N ARG A 190 6.48 -10.02 28.83
CA ARG A 190 7.01 -10.47 30.13
C ARG A 190 8.53 -10.35 30.22
N CYS A 191 9.26 -10.68 29.16
CA CYS A 191 10.71 -10.52 29.13
C CYS A 191 11.17 -9.04 29.20
N LEU A 192 10.37 -8.12 28.67
CA LEU A 192 10.69 -6.68 28.64
C LEU A 192 10.22 -5.93 29.89
N GLU A 193 9.18 -6.42 30.57
CA GLU A 193 8.61 -5.82 31.79
C GLU A 193 9.31 -6.27 33.09
N VAL A 194 10.17 -7.29 33.06
CA VAL A 194 10.92 -7.78 34.24
C VAL A 194 12.20 -6.95 34.50
N ARG A 195 12.18 -5.65 34.22
CA ARG A 195 13.26 -4.71 34.57
C ARG A 195 12.77 -3.61 35.50
#